data_AF-A0AAV7JFY3-F1
#
_entry.id   AF-A0AAV7JFY3-F1
#
_cell.length_a   1.000
_cell.length_b   1.000
_cell.length_c   1.000
_cell.angle_alpha   90.00
_cell.angle_beta   90.00
_cell.angle_gamma   90.00
#
_symmetry.space_group_name_H-M   'P 1'
#
loop_
_entity.id
_entity.type
_entity.pdbx_description
1 polymer ?
#
loop_
_entity_poly.entity_id
_entity_poly.type
_entity_poly.pdbx_seq_one_letter_code
_entity_poly.pdbx_strand_id
1 'polypeptide(L)'
;MNQWSFREVAWYFDNILKETPSIWHKIFQLCEFDGIVLRVAIYSGESFFDEHDGPNRSYCLHLMRDYLDKGWCVFTDNYYNSLTLTKIMSERSIYICGTLWPDRKGNPQTVIQSKLKRGEPEWSGREGMIVCKWKDKRDVLTISNLHRFQMVCVQNKYAVRRQKPLTVRGYNKGMSGIDRSDQMLSYHSSLRKTIRWYKKIALNMIEMFIFNAHYMFSMPERRQSNKMRLLDFRECIVRHLVGEVASNSRTKILSSKESHFPRSISPRVKKKFPTKPCRVCKQNRIKRESRYCCDSCEEQPALCVDPCFRLFHTL
;
A
#
# COMPACT_ATOMS: atom_id res chain seq x y z
N MET A 1 -0.50 18.95 -20.90
CA MET A 1 -1.09 19.69 -19.77
C MET A 1 -0.85 18.83 -18.55
N ASN A 2 0.05 19.28 -17.67
CA ASN A 2 0.53 18.46 -16.56
C ASN A 2 -0.49 18.52 -15.41
N GLN A 3 -0.79 17.37 -14.78
CA GLN A 3 -1.94 17.20 -13.88
C GLN A 3 -1.50 16.59 -12.55
N TRP A 4 -1.94 17.18 -11.43
CA TRP A 4 -1.80 16.63 -10.08
C TRP A 4 -3.17 16.37 -9.47
N SER A 5 -3.21 15.53 -8.45
CA SER A 5 -4.40 15.21 -7.72
C SER A 5 -4.10 15.25 -6.23
N PHE A 6 -4.97 15.92 -5.49
CA PHE A 6 -4.99 15.99 -4.04
C PHE A 6 -6.02 15.02 -3.51
N ARG A 7 -5.62 14.28 -2.48
CA ARG A 7 -6.54 13.44 -1.77
C ARG A 7 -6.32 13.55 -0.28
N GLU A 8 -7.43 13.42 0.42
CA GLU A 8 -7.42 13.03 1.81
C GLU A 8 -7.35 11.53 1.89
N VAL A 9 -6.31 11.00 2.49
CA VAL A 9 -6.34 9.62 2.96
C VAL A 9 -6.61 9.67 4.44
N ALA A 10 -7.90 9.75 4.78
CA ALA A 10 -8.37 9.50 6.12
C ALA A 10 -8.44 7.98 6.32
N TRP A 11 -7.56 7.44 7.15
CA TRP A 11 -7.72 6.06 7.60
C TRP A 11 -8.81 6.02 8.66
N TYR A 12 -9.93 5.41 8.32
CA TYR A 12 -10.85 4.90 9.32
C TYR A 12 -10.21 3.64 9.91
N PHE A 13 -9.80 3.70 11.17
CA PHE A 13 -9.43 2.50 11.93
C PHE A 13 -10.69 1.79 12.46
N ASP A 14 -11.73 1.58 11.63
CA ASP A 14 -12.84 0.70 12.04
C ASP A 14 -12.43 -0.74 11.83
N ASN A 15 -11.79 -1.29 12.85
CA ASN A 15 -12.17 -2.60 13.40
C ASN A 15 -11.43 -2.93 14.70
N ILE A 16 -11.20 -1.96 15.58
CA ILE A 16 -10.59 -2.22 16.89
C ILE A 16 -11.12 -1.25 17.93
N LEU A 17 -11.82 -1.82 18.92
CA LEU A 17 -12.30 -1.25 20.19
C LEU A 17 -13.76 -0.76 20.15
N LYS A 18 -14.66 -1.67 20.49
CA LYS A 18 -16.01 -1.35 20.98
C LYS A 18 -16.01 -0.72 22.40
N GLU A 19 -14.85 -0.46 23.02
CA GLU A 19 -14.79 -0.10 24.45
C GLU A 19 -13.79 1.01 24.83
N THR A 20 -13.13 1.71 23.90
CA THR A 20 -12.33 2.91 24.22
C THR A 20 -12.37 3.95 23.09
N PRO A 21 -12.27 5.26 23.39
CA PRO A 21 -12.37 6.32 22.36
C PRO A 21 -11.30 6.13 21.28
N SER A 22 -11.74 6.15 20.02
CA SER A 22 -10.99 5.81 18.82
C SER A 22 -9.90 6.84 18.48
N ILE A 23 -8.63 6.41 18.43
CA ILE A 23 -7.53 7.26 17.95
C ILE A 23 -7.47 7.19 16.42
N TRP A 24 -7.94 8.23 15.74
CA TRP A 24 -7.84 8.41 14.29
C TRP A 24 -6.64 9.30 13.96
N HIS A 25 -5.86 8.93 12.94
CA HIS A 25 -4.79 9.78 12.40
C HIS A 25 -5.11 10.08 10.94
N LYS A 26 -5.16 11.37 10.61
CA LYS A 26 -5.43 11.83 9.25
C LYS A 26 -4.12 12.18 8.54
N ILE A 27 -3.97 11.70 7.31
CA ILE A 27 -2.80 11.96 6.47
C ILE A 27 -3.28 12.63 5.17
N PHE A 28 -2.75 13.82 4.90
CA PHE A 28 -2.99 14.55 3.67
C PHE A 28 -1.92 14.19 2.64
N GLN A 29 -2.34 13.91 1.41
CA GLN A 29 -1.43 13.49 0.36
C GLN A 29 -1.61 14.32 -0.91
N LEU A 30 -0.49 14.74 -1.48
CA LEU A 30 -0.40 15.28 -2.83
C LEU A 30 0.20 14.20 -3.73
N CYS A 31 -0.52 13.84 -4.78
CA CYS A 31 -0.14 12.77 -5.67
C CYS A 31 -0.10 13.23 -7.14
N GLU A 32 0.71 12.54 -7.93
CA GLU A 32 0.62 12.56 -9.40
C GLU A 32 -0.69 11.97 -9.89
N PHE A 33 -1.03 12.35 -11.13
CA PHE A 33 -2.14 11.76 -11.87
C PHE A 33 -2.09 10.22 -11.89
N ASP A 34 -0.90 9.62 -11.91
CA ASP A 34 -0.72 8.17 -11.94
C ASP A 34 -0.68 7.51 -10.55
N GLY A 35 -0.84 8.31 -9.48
CA GLY A 35 -0.96 7.84 -8.09
C GLY A 35 0.34 7.86 -7.28
N ILE A 36 1.47 8.30 -7.84
CA ILE A 36 2.73 8.50 -7.08
C ILE A 36 2.51 9.55 -6.01
N VAL A 37 2.86 9.24 -4.77
CA VAL A 37 2.76 10.19 -3.65
C VAL A 37 3.98 11.10 -3.64
N LEU A 38 3.79 12.41 -3.75
CA LEU A 38 4.89 13.40 -3.76
C LEU A 38 5.14 13.98 -2.38
N ARG A 39 4.06 14.33 -1.68
CA ARG A 39 4.12 15.01 -0.39
C ARG A 39 3.05 14.49 0.53
N VAL A 40 3.40 14.47 1.80
CA VAL A 40 2.57 13.97 2.88
C VAL A 40 2.61 14.98 4.02
N ALA A 41 1.45 15.26 4.61
CA ALA A 41 1.34 16.02 5.85
C ALA A 41 0.46 15.24 6.84
N ILE A 42 0.93 15.10 8.08
CA ILE A 42 0.16 14.46 9.15
C ILE A 42 -0.67 15.54 9.83
N TYR A 43 -1.96 15.26 10.05
CA TYR A 43 -2.81 16.16 10.81
C TYR A 43 -2.36 16.23 12.27
N SER A 44 -2.01 17.43 12.74
CA SER A 44 -1.63 17.67 14.14
C SER A 44 -2.73 18.38 14.95
N GLY A 45 -3.87 18.73 14.34
CA GLY A 45 -4.87 19.60 14.98
C GLY A 45 -4.63 21.09 14.75
N GLU A 46 -3.45 21.46 14.26
CA GLU A 46 -3.06 22.85 13.98
C GLU A 46 -3.13 23.16 12.49
N SER A 47 -3.32 24.43 12.16
CA SER A 47 -3.18 24.96 10.80
C SER A 47 -1.73 25.39 10.53
N PHE A 48 -1.25 25.19 9.31
CA PHE A 48 0.06 25.70 8.87
C PHE A 48 0.06 27.20 8.57
N PHE A 49 -1.13 27.82 8.48
CA PHE A 49 -1.33 29.23 8.15
C PHE A 49 -2.44 29.81 9.03
N ASP A 50 -2.33 31.10 9.36
CA ASP A 50 -3.40 31.87 9.99
C ASP A 50 -4.49 32.15 8.96
N GLU A 51 -5.49 31.29 8.91
CA GLU A 51 -6.50 31.33 7.88
C GLU A 51 -7.91 31.22 8.45
N HIS A 52 -8.72 32.26 8.23
CA HIS A 52 -10.11 32.40 8.67
C HIS A 52 -11.11 31.35 8.12
N ASP A 53 -10.67 30.37 7.33
CA ASP A 53 -11.55 29.44 6.60
C ASP A 53 -11.26 27.96 6.89
N GLY A 54 -10.63 27.69 8.04
CA GLY A 54 -10.49 26.36 8.63
C GLY A 54 -9.21 25.61 8.23
N PRO A 55 -8.83 24.57 9.01
CA PRO A 55 -7.54 23.90 8.89
C PRO A 55 -7.31 23.27 7.51
N ASN A 56 -8.36 22.76 6.86
CA ASN A 56 -8.25 21.96 5.63
C ASN A 56 -7.60 22.69 4.46
N ARG A 57 -7.91 23.98 4.30
CA ARG A 57 -7.32 24.83 3.25
C ARG A 57 -5.82 24.95 3.42
N SER A 58 -5.40 25.14 4.66
CA SER A 58 -4.00 25.31 5.04
C SER A 58 -3.16 24.09 4.66
N TYR A 59 -3.65 22.86 4.86
CA TYR A 59 -2.96 21.64 4.43
C TYR A 59 -2.83 21.56 2.89
N CYS A 60 -3.86 21.91 2.13
CA CYS A 60 -3.79 21.95 0.65
C CYS A 60 -2.72 22.93 0.16
N LEU A 61 -2.74 24.17 0.67
CA LEU A 61 -1.76 25.19 0.28
C LEU A 61 -0.34 24.81 0.71
N HIS A 62 -0.19 24.24 1.92
CA HIS A 62 1.11 23.80 2.45
C HIS A 62 1.75 22.71 1.57
N LEU A 63 0.96 21.73 1.16
CA LEU A 63 1.41 20.68 0.24
C LEU A 63 1.69 21.23 -1.16
N MET A 64 0.93 22.22 -1.62
CA MET A 64 1.12 22.89 -2.91
C MET A 64 2.26 23.91 -2.96
N ARG A 65 2.85 24.32 -1.84
CA ARG A 65 3.71 25.51 -1.76
C ARG A 65 4.75 25.68 -2.89
N ASP A 66 5.36 24.59 -3.34
CA ASP A 66 6.41 24.60 -4.37
C ASP A 66 5.87 24.42 -5.81
N TYR A 67 4.56 24.29 -5.95
CA TYR A 67 3.84 24.14 -7.21
C TYR A 67 2.92 25.33 -7.51
N LEU A 68 2.69 26.22 -6.55
CA LEU A 68 1.94 27.46 -6.79
C LEU A 68 2.60 28.29 -7.90
N ASP A 69 1.79 29.06 -8.61
CA ASP A 69 2.21 30.00 -9.68
C ASP A 69 2.80 29.33 -10.93
N LYS A 70 2.63 28.00 -11.09
CA LYS A 70 3.20 27.22 -12.21
C LYS A 70 2.18 26.67 -13.21
N GLY A 71 0.90 27.03 -13.10
CA GLY A 71 -0.12 26.64 -14.09
C GLY A 71 -0.61 25.19 -13.96
N TRP A 72 -0.53 24.59 -12.77
CA TRP A 72 -0.90 23.20 -12.57
C TRP A 72 -2.41 22.99 -12.41
N CYS A 73 -2.87 21.80 -12.80
CA CYS A 73 -4.22 21.33 -12.52
C CYS A 73 -4.23 20.45 -11.26
N VAL A 74 -5.21 20.67 -10.39
CA VAL A 74 -5.41 19.96 -9.12
C VAL A 74 -6.82 19.37 -9.07
N PHE A 75 -6.91 18.09 -8.76
CA PHE A 75 -8.19 17.43 -8.50
C PHE A 75 -8.35 17.09 -7.02
N THR A 76 -9.50 17.40 -6.42
CA THR A 76 -9.70 17.33 -4.95
C THR A 76 -11.07 16.75 -4.61
N ASP A 77 -11.16 16.05 -3.48
CA ASP A 77 -12.45 15.64 -2.91
C ASP A 77 -13.17 16.80 -2.18
N ASN A 78 -14.43 16.58 -1.82
CA ASN A 78 -15.36 17.55 -1.23
C ASN A 78 -14.90 18.14 0.11
N TYR A 79 -14.01 17.44 0.81
CA TYR A 79 -13.47 17.87 2.09
C TYR A 79 -12.63 19.16 2.00
N TYR A 80 -12.03 19.41 0.84
CA TYR A 80 -11.17 20.57 0.61
C TYR A 80 -11.88 21.70 -0.10
N ASN A 81 -12.79 21.35 -1.01
CA ASN A 81 -13.31 22.31 -1.96
C ASN A 81 -14.24 23.34 -1.33
N SER A 82 -13.97 24.59 -1.67
CA SER A 82 -14.79 25.76 -1.38
C SER A 82 -14.60 26.82 -2.47
N LEU A 83 -15.51 27.77 -2.54
CA LEU A 83 -15.37 28.93 -3.43
C LEU A 83 -14.13 29.75 -3.08
N THR A 84 -13.87 29.97 -1.78
CA THR A 84 -12.70 30.72 -1.32
C THR A 84 -11.40 30.05 -1.74
N LEU A 85 -11.27 28.73 -1.56
CA LEU A 85 -10.08 27.99 -1.99
C LEU A 85 -9.90 28.07 -3.50
N THR A 86 -10.98 27.91 -4.26
CA THR A 86 -10.95 27.98 -5.73
C THR A 86 -10.46 29.35 -6.20
N LYS A 87 -10.93 30.42 -5.55
CA LYS A 87 -10.48 31.79 -5.84
C LYS A 87 -8.99 31.98 -5.56
N ILE A 88 -8.52 31.59 -4.38
CA ILE A 88 -7.09 31.68 -4.01
C ILE A 88 -6.21 30.88 -4.98
N MET A 89 -6.62 29.65 -5.33
CA MET A 89 -5.90 28.84 -6.30
C MET A 89 -5.85 29.52 -7.68
N SER A 90 -6.96 30.11 -8.11
CA SER A 90 -7.01 30.86 -9.37
C SER A 90 -6.07 32.07 -9.38
N GLU A 91 -6.01 32.83 -8.28
CA GLU A 91 -5.08 33.96 -8.10
C GLU A 91 -3.62 33.52 -8.10
N ARG A 92 -3.34 32.27 -7.70
CA ARG A 92 -2.02 31.64 -7.68
C ARG A 92 -1.73 30.78 -8.91
N SER A 93 -2.39 31.06 -10.03
CA SER A 93 -2.24 30.34 -11.31
C SER A 93 -2.36 28.80 -11.17
N ILE A 94 -3.30 28.35 -10.33
CA ILE A 94 -3.66 26.94 -10.17
C ILE A 94 -5.08 26.71 -10.65
N TYR A 95 -5.24 25.70 -11.50
CA TYR A 95 -6.54 25.18 -11.88
C TYR A 95 -6.97 24.07 -10.91
N ILE A 96 -8.20 24.11 -10.42
CA ILE A 96 -8.78 23.16 -9.50
C ILE A 96 -10.11 22.60 -10.04
N CYS A 97 -10.38 21.33 -9.76
CA CYS A 97 -11.62 20.67 -10.09
C CYS A 97 -11.95 19.60 -9.05
N GLY A 98 -13.17 19.59 -8.52
CA GLY A 98 -13.51 18.58 -7.53
C GLY A 98 -14.99 18.51 -7.17
N THR A 99 -15.32 17.54 -6.34
CA THR A 99 -16.62 17.44 -5.69
C THR A 99 -16.74 18.54 -4.65
N LEU A 100 -17.95 19.03 -4.38
CA LEU A 100 -18.20 20.14 -3.47
C LEU A 100 -19.26 19.74 -2.44
N TRP A 101 -19.04 20.07 -1.17
CA TRP A 101 -20.08 19.90 -0.15
C TRP A 101 -21.17 20.97 -0.29
N PRO A 102 -22.47 20.60 -0.25
CA PRO A 102 -23.57 21.55 -0.40
C PRO A 102 -23.55 22.67 0.64
N ASP A 103 -23.24 22.33 1.89
CA ASP A 103 -23.35 23.24 3.04
C ASP A 103 -22.14 24.20 3.17
N ARG A 104 -21.27 24.27 2.15
CA ARG A 104 -20.16 25.23 2.15
C ARG A 104 -20.69 26.66 1.98
N LYS A 105 -20.14 27.57 2.79
CA LYS A 105 -20.46 29.00 2.74
C LYS A 105 -20.20 29.57 1.34
N GLY A 106 -21.13 30.39 0.87
CA GLY A 106 -21.05 31.11 -0.40
C GLY A 106 -21.56 30.33 -1.62
N ASN A 107 -21.84 29.03 -1.49
CA ASN A 107 -22.33 28.24 -2.62
C ASN A 107 -23.66 28.82 -3.19
N PRO A 108 -23.85 28.78 -4.52
CA PRO A 108 -25.05 29.32 -5.16
C PRO A 108 -26.28 28.47 -4.80
N GLN A 109 -27.19 29.06 -4.01
CA GLN A 109 -28.39 28.38 -3.51
C GLN A 109 -29.33 27.96 -4.63
N THR A 110 -29.40 28.74 -5.72
CA THR A 110 -30.15 28.40 -6.93
C THR A 110 -29.75 27.03 -7.49
N VAL A 111 -28.44 26.75 -7.50
CA VAL A 111 -27.90 25.46 -7.96
C VAL A 111 -28.14 24.36 -6.94
N ILE A 112 -27.86 24.60 -5.65
CA ILE A 112 -27.97 23.58 -4.60
C ILE A 112 -29.42 23.11 -4.42
N GLN A 113 -30.37 24.04 -4.40
CA GLN A 113 -31.78 23.76 -4.11
C GLN A 113 -32.55 23.24 -5.32
N SER A 114 -31.96 23.29 -6.52
CA SER A 114 -32.59 22.78 -7.74
C SER A 114 -32.99 21.31 -7.62
N LYS A 115 -34.22 21.00 -8.05
CA LYS A 115 -34.77 19.64 -8.09
C LYS A 115 -34.60 19.09 -9.50
N LEU A 116 -33.57 18.27 -9.67
CA LEU A 116 -33.20 17.70 -10.96
C LEU A 116 -33.83 16.33 -11.19
N LYS A 117 -34.15 16.01 -12.45
CA LYS A 117 -34.36 14.63 -12.90
C LYS A 117 -33.02 14.00 -13.27
N ARG A 118 -32.98 12.68 -13.36
CA ARG A 118 -31.76 11.95 -13.71
C ARG A 118 -31.23 12.37 -15.08
N GLY A 119 -29.96 12.76 -15.13
CA GLY A 119 -29.28 13.25 -16.33
C GLY A 119 -29.27 14.77 -16.46
N GLU A 120 -30.14 15.48 -15.75
CA GLU A 120 -30.24 16.94 -15.82
C GLU A 120 -29.12 17.61 -15.00
N PRO A 121 -28.53 18.69 -15.53
CA PRO A 121 -27.63 19.57 -14.80
C PRO A 121 -28.28 20.91 -14.42
N GLU A 122 -27.84 21.50 -13.32
CA GLU A 122 -28.00 22.92 -12.97
C GLU A 122 -26.62 23.49 -12.68
N TRP A 123 -26.34 24.73 -13.10
CA TRP A 123 -25.01 25.31 -12.91
C TRP A 123 -25.04 26.82 -12.74
N SER A 124 -24.02 27.34 -12.08
CA SER A 124 -23.77 28.76 -11.95
C SER A 124 -22.30 29.03 -12.19
N GLY A 125 -22.01 30.02 -13.04
CA GLY A 125 -20.67 30.51 -13.30
C GLY A 125 -20.47 31.89 -12.70
N ARG A 126 -19.39 32.09 -11.95
CA ARG A 126 -19.00 33.39 -11.39
C ARG A 126 -17.48 33.50 -11.32
N GLU A 127 -16.92 34.64 -11.69
CA GLU A 127 -15.47 34.94 -11.53
C GLU A 127 -14.58 33.84 -12.14
N GLY A 128 -14.94 33.30 -13.31
CA GLY A 128 -14.18 32.23 -13.99
C GLY A 128 -14.31 30.84 -13.34
N MET A 129 -15.13 30.70 -12.30
CA MET A 129 -15.41 29.45 -11.60
C MET A 129 -16.81 28.95 -11.96
N ILE A 130 -17.00 27.63 -11.97
CA ILE A 130 -18.28 26.98 -12.22
C ILE A 130 -18.61 26.06 -11.06
N VAL A 131 -19.82 26.22 -10.52
CA VAL A 131 -20.45 25.25 -9.62
C VAL A 131 -21.55 24.56 -10.41
N CYS A 132 -21.51 23.22 -10.46
CA CYS A 132 -22.47 22.42 -11.22
C CYS A 132 -23.04 21.30 -10.34
N LYS A 133 -24.37 21.25 -10.24
CA LYS A 133 -25.13 20.14 -9.69
C LYS A 133 -25.64 19.28 -10.84
N TRP A 134 -25.46 17.98 -10.74
CA TRP A 134 -25.92 17.02 -11.74
C TRP A 134 -26.44 15.76 -11.08
N LYS A 135 -27.55 15.22 -11.58
CA LYS A 135 -28.18 14.04 -10.98
C LYS A 135 -27.90 12.76 -11.76
N ASP A 136 -27.19 11.80 -11.15
CA ASP A 136 -27.18 10.41 -11.62
C ASP A 136 -28.14 9.55 -10.78
N LYS A 137 -27.61 8.62 -9.98
CA LYS A 137 -28.39 7.94 -8.93
C LYS A 137 -28.58 8.85 -7.71
N ARG A 138 -27.64 9.76 -7.49
CA ARG A 138 -27.64 10.78 -6.44
C ARG A 138 -27.19 12.10 -7.05
N ASP A 139 -27.48 13.18 -6.36
CA ASP A 139 -27.01 14.50 -6.74
C ASP A 139 -25.49 14.56 -6.55
N VAL A 140 -24.79 15.05 -7.56
CA VAL A 140 -23.34 15.27 -7.56
C VAL A 140 -23.11 16.75 -7.73
N LEU A 141 -22.50 17.38 -6.75
CA LEU A 141 -22.11 18.79 -6.79
C LEU A 141 -20.61 18.88 -7.06
N THR A 142 -20.23 19.73 -8.01
CA THR A 142 -18.83 19.94 -8.42
C THR A 142 -18.51 21.41 -8.50
N ILE A 143 -17.24 21.75 -8.28
CA ILE A 143 -16.67 23.08 -8.50
C ILE A 143 -15.44 22.99 -9.38
N SER A 144 -15.24 23.94 -10.28
CA SER A 144 -14.03 24.01 -11.11
C SER A 144 -13.77 25.40 -11.68
N ASN A 145 -12.51 25.84 -11.71
CA ASN A 145 -12.03 26.96 -12.56
C ASN A 145 -11.25 26.46 -13.79
N LEU A 146 -11.13 25.13 -13.97
CA LEU A 146 -10.45 24.49 -15.10
C LEU A 146 -11.37 24.33 -16.32
N HIS A 147 -12.66 24.11 -16.08
CA HIS A 147 -13.61 23.69 -17.11
C HIS A 147 -14.67 24.74 -17.36
N ARG A 148 -15.09 24.86 -18.63
CA ARG A 148 -16.37 25.48 -18.98
C ARG A 148 -17.53 24.51 -18.75
N PHE A 149 -18.74 25.03 -18.57
CA PHE A 149 -19.92 24.18 -18.49
C PHE A 149 -20.17 23.58 -19.88
N GLN A 150 -20.17 22.25 -19.94
CA GLN A 150 -20.43 21.51 -21.16
C GLN A 150 -20.88 20.10 -20.79
N MET A 151 -21.96 19.61 -21.40
CA MET A 151 -22.33 18.20 -21.33
C MET A 151 -21.53 17.42 -22.38
N VAL A 152 -20.94 16.30 -21.96
CA VAL A 152 -20.09 15.46 -22.80
C VAL A 152 -20.57 14.01 -22.75
N CYS A 153 -20.55 13.35 -23.92
CA CYS A 153 -20.84 11.94 -24.01
C CYS A 153 -19.66 11.14 -23.45
N VAL A 154 -19.93 10.27 -22.48
CA VAL A 154 -18.96 9.36 -21.87
C VAL A 154 -19.45 7.93 -22.10
N GLN A 155 -18.57 7.09 -22.63
CA GLN A 155 -18.81 5.66 -22.80
C GLN A 155 -18.22 4.91 -21.62
N ASN A 156 -19.00 4.02 -21.00
CA ASN A 156 -18.49 3.13 -19.96
C ASN A 156 -17.83 1.87 -20.55
N LYS A 157 -17.26 1.03 -19.68
CA LYS A 157 -16.64 -0.25 -20.07
C LYS A 157 -17.57 -1.26 -20.75
N TYR A 158 -18.89 -1.06 -20.64
CA TYR A 158 -19.93 -1.88 -21.26
C TYR A 158 -20.49 -1.25 -22.55
N ALA A 159 -19.75 -0.31 -23.15
CA ALA A 159 -20.14 0.45 -24.33
C ALA A 159 -21.43 1.30 -24.20
N VAL A 160 -21.96 1.48 -22.98
CA VAL A 160 -23.12 2.33 -22.74
C VAL A 160 -22.69 3.79 -22.72
N ARG A 161 -23.28 4.59 -23.60
CA ARG A 161 -23.05 6.03 -23.71
C ARG A 161 -24.00 6.80 -22.78
N ARG A 162 -23.46 7.76 -22.03
CA ARG A 162 -24.24 8.66 -21.17
C ARG A 162 -23.70 10.07 -21.24
N GLN A 163 -24.59 11.06 -21.16
CA GLN A 163 -24.21 12.46 -21.02
C GLN A 163 -23.82 12.75 -19.57
N LYS A 164 -22.69 13.42 -19.39
CA LYS A 164 -22.19 13.88 -18.08
C LYS A 164 -21.62 15.28 -18.20
N PRO A 165 -21.67 16.11 -17.15
CA PRO A 165 -20.96 17.39 -17.15
C PRO A 165 -19.45 17.18 -17.30
N LEU A 166 -18.80 18.11 -18.00
CA LEU A 166 -17.36 18.11 -18.20
C LEU A 166 -16.59 18.13 -16.88
N THR A 167 -17.10 18.85 -15.87
CA THR A 167 -16.53 18.90 -14.52
C THR A 167 -16.50 17.50 -13.88
N VAL A 168 -17.60 16.75 -13.97
CA VAL A 168 -17.71 15.38 -13.45
C VAL A 168 -16.78 14.42 -14.21
N ARG A 169 -16.66 14.58 -15.53
CA ARG A 169 -15.70 13.78 -16.32
C ARG A 169 -14.25 14.10 -15.93
N GLY A 170 -13.92 15.39 -15.80
CA GLY A 170 -12.60 15.86 -15.41
C GLY A 170 -12.19 15.31 -14.05
N TYR A 171 -13.07 15.46 -13.05
CA TYR A 171 -12.87 14.92 -11.70
C TYR A 171 -12.62 13.40 -11.71
N ASN A 172 -13.51 12.61 -12.34
CA ASN A 172 -13.35 11.16 -12.37
C ASN A 172 -12.04 10.72 -13.04
N LYS A 173 -11.60 11.45 -14.08
CA LYS A 173 -10.32 11.19 -14.72
C LYS A 173 -9.17 11.52 -13.77
N GLY A 174 -9.17 12.71 -13.18
CA GLY A 174 -8.11 13.20 -12.30
C GLY A 174 -7.94 12.39 -11.00
N MET A 175 -9.01 11.83 -10.44
CA MET A 175 -8.94 11.03 -9.22
C MET A 175 -8.54 9.56 -9.45
N SER A 176 -8.62 9.06 -10.68
CA SER A 176 -8.51 7.63 -10.98
C SER A 176 -7.17 6.99 -10.58
N GLY A 177 -6.06 7.73 -10.67
CA GLY A 177 -4.74 7.21 -10.27
C GLY A 177 -4.58 7.08 -8.77
N ILE A 178 -5.15 8.01 -7.99
CA ILE A 178 -5.09 7.92 -6.52
C ILE A 178 -5.98 6.79 -6.01
N ASP A 179 -7.17 6.62 -6.58
CA ASP A 179 -8.04 5.49 -6.22
C ASP A 179 -7.33 4.15 -6.45
N ARG A 180 -6.54 4.07 -7.52
CA ARG A 180 -5.72 2.89 -7.82
C ARG A 180 -4.56 2.73 -6.83
N SER A 181 -3.83 3.78 -6.49
CA SER A 181 -2.70 3.66 -5.54
C SER A 181 -3.17 3.26 -4.14
N ASP A 182 -4.27 3.85 -3.67
CA ASP A 182 -4.92 3.49 -2.40
C ASP A 182 -5.38 2.02 -2.40
N GLN A 183 -6.00 1.58 -3.49
CA GLN A 183 -6.37 0.18 -3.66
C GLN A 183 -5.14 -0.74 -3.59
N MET A 184 -4.04 -0.39 -4.27
CA MET A 184 -2.79 -1.17 -4.26
C MET A 184 -2.13 -1.23 -2.88
N LEU A 185 -2.17 -0.15 -2.11
CA LEU A 185 -1.67 -0.10 -0.73
C LEU A 185 -2.53 -0.94 0.21
N SER A 186 -3.85 -0.95 0.02
CA SER A 186 -4.79 -1.71 0.87
C SER A 186 -4.59 -3.23 0.78
N TYR A 187 -4.22 -3.77 -0.39
CA TYR A 187 -4.09 -5.22 -0.62
C TYR A 187 -2.96 -5.87 0.18
N HIS A 188 -1.92 -5.11 0.50
CA HIS A 188 -0.71 -5.64 1.09
C HIS A 188 -0.33 -4.87 2.36
N SER A 189 -1.32 -4.50 3.18
CA SER A 189 -1.07 -3.76 4.40
C SER A 189 -0.43 -4.62 5.50
N SER A 190 0.64 -4.08 6.06
CA SER A 190 1.43 -4.63 7.17
C SER A 190 0.93 -4.14 8.52
N LEU A 191 -0.16 -3.36 8.54
CA LEU A 191 -0.77 -2.85 9.75
C LEU A 191 -1.39 -4.01 10.54
N ARG A 192 -1.10 -4.07 11.85
CA ARG A 192 -1.67 -5.05 12.80
C ARG A 192 -2.25 -4.34 14.01
N LYS A 193 -3.23 -4.99 14.66
CA LYS A 193 -3.96 -4.42 15.81
C LYS A 193 -3.03 -4.05 16.97
N THR A 194 -2.03 -4.89 17.21
CA THR A 194 -1.08 -4.82 18.33
C THR A 194 -0.01 -3.74 18.19
N ILE A 195 0.09 -3.09 17.03
CA ILE A 195 1.12 -2.08 16.77
C ILE A 195 0.67 -0.71 17.32
N ARG A 196 1.56 -0.04 18.08
CA ARG A 196 1.33 1.34 18.56
C ARG A 196 1.16 2.32 17.39
N TRP A 197 0.34 3.35 17.57
CA TRP A 197 -0.10 4.23 16.48
C TRP A 197 1.04 4.89 15.68
N TYR A 198 2.10 5.39 16.32
CA TYR A 198 3.21 6.05 15.62
C TYR A 198 3.99 5.08 14.73
N LYS A 199 4.09 3.81 15.15
CA LYS A 199 4.68 2.75 14.33
C LYS A 199 3.81 2.43 13.11
N LYS A 200 2.47 2.53 13.25
CA LYS A 200 1.55 2.38 12.10
C LYS A 200 1.79 3.46 11.05
N ILE A 201 2.00 4.71 11.47
CA ILE A 201 2.34 5.80 10.54
C ILE A 201 3.65 5.51 9.81
N ALA A 202 4.70 5.11 10.55
CA ALA A 202 5.99 4.76 9.95
C ALA A 202 5.88 3.60 8.94
N LEU A 203 5.14 2.54 9.27
CA LEU A 203 4.90 1.42 8.35
C LEU A 203 4.13 1.87 7.10
N ASN A 204 3.13 2.73 7.25
CA ASN A 204 2.40 3.30 6.12
C ASN A 204 3.33 4.12 5.20
N MET A 205 4.27 4.89 5.77
CA MET A 205 5.29 5.61 4.99
C MET A 205 6.19 4.66 4.19
N ILE A 206 6.64 3.55 4.80
CA ILE A 206 7.43 2.53 4.11
C ILE A 206 6.63 1.91 2.96
N GLU A 207 5.35 1.60 3.17
CA GLU A 207 4.49 1.05 2.11
C GLU A 207 4.31 2.03 0.94
N MET A 208 4.18 3.33 1.22
CA MET A 208 4.16 4.39 0.21
C MET A 208 5.49 4.47 -0.57
N PHE A 209 6.63 4.40 0.11
CA PHE A 209 7.95 4.41 -0.55
C PHE A 209 8.13 3.21 -1.46
N ILE A 210 7.74 2.02 -1.01
CA ILE A 210 7.78 0.80 -1.83
C ILE A 210 6.89 0.93 -3.06
N PHE A 211 5.68 1.49 -2.90
CA PHE A 211 4.76 1.72 -4.02
C PHE A 211 5.37 2.69 -5.04
N ASN A 212 5.87 3.84 -4.58
CA ASN A 212 6.53 4.82 -5.46
C ASN A 212 7.75 4.22 -6.17
N ALA A 213 8.59 3.46 -5.46
CA ALA A 213 9.75 2.79 -6.03
C ALA A 213 9.36 1.75 -7.09
N HIS A 214 8.32 0.95 -6.81
CA HIS A 214 7.78 -0.02 -7.77
C HIS A 214 7.23 0.66 -9.03
N TYR A 215 6.52 1.78 -8.86
CA TYR A 215 6.01 2.57 -9.97
C TYR A 215 7.18 3.08 -10.83
N MET A 216 8.19 3.71 -10.22
CA MET A 216 9.38 4.21 -10.92
C MET A 216 10.18 3.09 -11.61
N PHE A 217 10.26 1.90 -10.99
CA PHE A 217 10.87 0.72 -11.59
C PHE A 217 10.08 0.21 -12.81
N SER A 218 8.75 0.35 -12.77
CA SER A 218 7.84 -0.14 -13.81
C SER A 218 7.67 0.83 -15.00
N MET A 219 8.25 2.04 -14.91
CA MET A 219 8.17 3.07 -15.95
C MET A 219 8.76 2.59 -17.28
N PRO A 220 8.12 2.89 -18.43
CA PRO A 220 8.55 2.40 -19.74
C PRO A 220 9.98 2.79 -20.12
N GLU A 221 10.42 4.02 -19.80
CA GLU A 221 11.76 4.49 -20.17
C GLU A 221 12.90 3.74 -19.46
N ARG A 222 12.59 3.02 -18.37
CA ARG A 222 13.55 2.26 -17.58
C ARG A 222 13.49 0.75 -17.81
N ARG A 223 12.68 0.28 -18.77
CA ARG A 223 12.55 -1.16 -19.03
C ARG A 223 13.78 -1.73 -19.73
N GLN A 224 14.50 -2.62 -19.04
CA GLN A 224 15.43 -3.54 -19.70
C GLN A 224 14.86 -4.92 -20.03
N SER A 225 13.85 -5.47 -19.33
CA SER A 225 13.19 -6.71 -19.83
C SER A 225 11.99 -7.27 -19.07
N ASN A 226 11.61 -6.83 -17.86
CA ASN A 226 10.53 -7.54 -17.15
C ASN A 226 9.59 -6.67 -16.32
N LYS A 227 8.27 -6.86 -16.52
CA LYS A 227 7.23 -6.30 -15.66
C LYS A 227 7.15 -7.14 -14.39
N MET A 228 7.66 -6.61 -13.27
CA MET A 228 7.55 -7.25 -11.96
C MET A 228 6.24 -6.84 -11.27
N ARG A 229 5.52 -7.77 -10.63
CA ARG A 229 4.33 -7.42 -9.83
C ARG A 229 4.77 -6.73 -8.54
N LEU A 230 3.91 -5.91 -7.94
CA LEU A 230 4.22 -5.19 -6.70
C LEU A 230 4.61 -6.14 -5.56
N LEU A 231 3.97 -7.30 -5.47
CA LEU A 231 4.26 -8.31 -4.45
C LEU A 231 5.66 -8.91 -4.63
N ASP A 232 6.03 -9.27 -5.86
CA ASP A 232 7.36 -9.80 -6.18
C ASP A 232 8.44 -8.75 -5.88
N PHE A 233 8.18 -7.49 -6.23
CA PHE A 233 9.07 -6.37 -5.93
C PHE A 233 9.27 -6.16 -4.43
N ARG A 234 8.18 -6.25 -3.65
CA ARG A 234 8.22 -6.23 -2.18
C ARG A 234 9.07 -7.36 -1.63
N GLU A 235 8.88 -8.58 -2.14
CA GLU A 235 9.63 -9.74 -1.71
C GLU A 235 11.13 -9.59 -2.01
N CYS A 236 11.51 -9.06 -3.19
CA CYS A 236 12.89 -8.73 -3.51
C CYS A 236 13.51 -7.73 -2.53
N ILE A 237 12.78 -6.67 -2.16
CA ILE A 237 13.24 -5.70 -1.15
C ILE A 237 13.46 -6.39 0.20
N VAL A 238 12.51 -7.22 0.65
CA VAL A 238 12.62 -7.93 1.93
C VAL A 238 13.83 -8.87 1.92
N ARG A 239 13.99 -9.70 0.88
CA ARG A 239 15.14 -10.61 0.75
C ARG A 239 16.48 -9.85 0.78
N HIS A 240 16.54 -8.71 0.09
CA HIS A 240 17.74 -7.88 0.07
C HIS A 240 18.05 -7.30 1.46
N LEU A 241 17.04 -6.76 2.16
CA LEU A 241 17.22 -6.18 3.50
C LEU A 241 17.56 -7.21 4.57
N VAL A 242 17.09 -8.46 4.42
CA VAL A 242 17.41 -9.58 5.34
C VAL A 242 18.77 -10.23 4.99
N GLY A 243 19.41 -9.83 3.89
CA GLY A 243 20.72 -10.32 3.50
C GLY A 243 20.69 -11.66 2.74
N GLU A 244 19.53 -12.13 2.28
CA GLU A 244 19.41 -13.37 1.49
C GLU A 244 19.99 -13.22 0.08
N VAL A 245 20.21 -12.00 -0.40
CA VAL A 245 20.81 -11.73 -1.72
C VAL A 245 22.34 -11.56 -1.64
N ALA A 246 22.93 -11.65 -0.44
CA ALA A 246 24.38 -11.67 -0.23
C ALA A 246 24.91 -13.04 0.29
N SER A 247 24.14 -14.11 0.08
CA SER A 247 24.52 -15.48 0.46
C SER A 247 24.57 -16.43 -0.75
N ASN A 248 25.46 -16.13 -1.70
CA ASN A 248 26.24 -17.22 -2.33
C ASN A 248 27.11 -17.95 -1.29
N SER A 249 27.20 -17.42 -0.08
CA SER A 249 27.60 -18.12 1.12
C SER A 249 26.39 -18.87 1.70
N ARG A 250 26.22 -20.14 1.38
CA ARG A 250 25.62 -21.10 2.33
C ARG A 250 26.51 -21.12 3.58
N THR A 251 26.46 -20.05 4.38
CA THR A 251 27.14 -19.99 5.66
C THR A 251 26.31 -20.86 6.58
N LYS A 252 26.73 -22.13 6.68
CA LYS A 252 26.58 -23.05 7.81
C LYS A 252 25.74 -22.45 8.94
N ILE A 253 24.42 -22.56 8.83
CA ILE A 253 23.55 -22.41 9.97
C ILE A 253 23.85 -23.62 10.85
N LEU A 254 24.43 -23.35 12.03
CA LEU A 254 24.70 -24.29 13.12
C LEU A 254 25.80 -25.33 12.85
N SER A 255 27.06 -24.91 12.99
CA SER A 255 28.13 -25.78 13.51
C SER A 255 27.89 -26.04 15.01
N SER A 256 26.78 -26.67 15.37
CA SER A 256 26.60 -27.25 16.70
C SER A 256 26.81 -28.74 16.58
N LYS A 257 27.83 -29.28 17.27
CA LYS A 257 28.05 -30.71 17.61
C LYS A 257 27.48 -31.70 16.60
N GLU A 258 28.34 -32.38 15.83
CA GLU A 258 27.97 -33.47 14.90
C GLU A 258 26.77 -34.24 15.44
N SER A 259 25.61 -34.05 14.83
CA SER A 259 24.38 -34.63 15.31
C SER A 259 24.38 -36.09 14.89
N HIS A 260 24.74 -36.95 15.85
CA HIS A 260 24.76 -38.39 15.66
C HIS A 260 23.33 -38.92 15.73
N PHE A 261 22.84 -39.50 14.63
CA PHE A 261 21.53 -40.14 14.57
C PHE A 261 21.64 -41.63 14.18
N PRO A 262 20.83 -42.53 14.77
CA PRO A 262 20.80 -43.93 14.36
C PRO A 262 20.22 -44.07 12.95
N ARG A 263 20.98 -44.67 12.04
CA ARG A 263 20.52 -45.01 10.68
C ARG A 263 20.52 -46.52 10.48
N SER A 264 19.54 -47.04 9.75
CA SER A 264 19.53 -48.46 9.37
C SER A 264 20.68 -48.80 8.41
N ILE A 265 21.33 -49.94 8.64
CA ILE A 265 22.37 -50.46 7.75
C ILE A 265 21.74 -50.78 6.39
N SER A 266 22.33 -50.24 5.32
CA SER A 266 21.80 -50.39 3.96
C SER A 266 21.69 -51.87 3.54
N PRO A 267 20.55 -52.31 2.97
CA PRO A 267 20.37 -53.67 2.49
C PRO A 267 21.44 -54.07 1.47
N ARG A 268 21.83 -55.34 1.49
CA ARG A 268 22.71 -55.94 0.46
C ARG A 268 21.90 -56.90 -0.40
N VAL A 269 22.35 -57.16 -1.63
CA VAL A 269 21.70 -58.06 -2.60
C VAL A 269 21.28 -59.42 -1.99
N LYS A 270 22.06 -59.93 -1.02
CA LYS A 270 21.81 -61.21 -0.34
C LYS A 270 21.10 -61.11 1.04
N LYS A 271 20.93 -59.92 1.62
CA LYS A 271 20.35 -59.75 2.98
C LYS A 271 19.55 -58.45 3.07
N LYS A 272 18.22 -58.59 3.14
CA LYS A 272 17.25 -57.47 3.24
C LYS A 272 17.37 -56.67 4.55
N PHE A 273 17.78 -57.32 5.64
CA PHE A 273 17.97 -56.69 6.96
C PHE A 273 19.34 -57.05 7.53
N PRO A 274 20.41 -56.38 7.09
CA PRO A 274 21.75 -56.65 7.58
C PRO A 274 21.91 -56.21 9.03
N THR A 275 22.71 -56.99 9.76
CA THR A 275 23.07 -56.78 11.17
C THR A 275 24.59 -56.81 11.29
N LYS A 276 25.14 -56.00 12.21
CA LYS A 276 26.57 -55.96 12.56
C LYS A 276 26.72 -56.01 14.08
N PRO A 277 27.81 -56.57 14.63
CA PRO A 277 28.03 -56.60 16.07
C PRO A 277 28.09 -55.18 16.65
N CYS A 278 27.37 -54.93 17.74
CA CYS A 278 27.37 -53.64 18.42
C CYS A 278 28.74 -53.36 19.07
N ARG A 279 29.34 -52.20 18.78
CA ARG A 279 30.68 -51.84 19.27
C ARG A 279 30.77 -51.79 20.80
N VAL A 280 29.81 -51.12 21.45
CA VAL A 280 29.74 -50.99 22.92
C VAL A 280 29.49 -52.35 23.58
N CYS A 281 28.58 -53.17 23.04
CA CYS A 281 28.33 -54.51 23.58
C CYS A 281 29.56 -55.41 23.44
N LYS A 282 30.26 -55.33 22.30
CA LYS A 282 31.51 -56.08 22.06
C LYS A 282 32.60 -55.70 23.07
N GLN A 283 32.75 -54.41 23.37
CA GLN A 283 33.69 -53.91 24.39
C GLN A 283 33.37 -54.48 25.78
N ASN A 284 32.09 -54.64 26.11
CA ASN A 284 31.61 -55.24 27.36
C ASN A 284 31.51 -56.78 27.32
N ARG A 285 32.10 -57.44 26.31
CA ARG A 285 32.05 -58.91 26.11
C ARG A 285 30.63 -59.48 25.98
N ILE A 286 29.66 -58.67 25.57
CA ILE A 286 28.27 -59.07 25.32
C ILE A 286 28.08 -59.31 23.81
N LYS A 287 27.61 -60.50 23.43
CA LYS A 287 27.25 -60.81 22.04
C LYS A 287 25.88 -60.21 21.71
N ARG A 288 25.86 -59.05 21.04
CA ARG A 288 24.67 -58.43 20.48
C ARG A 288 24.95 -57.83 19.10
N GLU A 289 24.01 -58.00 18.19
CA GLU A 289 24.04 -57.37 16.87
C GLU A 289 23.02 -56.22 16.79
N SER A 290 23.34 -55.20 15.99
CA SER A 290 22.46 -54.07 15.70
C SER A 290 22.17 -53.95 14.21
N ARG A 291 20.96 -53.47 13.89
CA ARG A 291 20.55 -53.04 12.55
C ARG A 291 20.88 -51.57 12.28
N TYR A 292 21.41 -50.86 13.26
CA TYR A 292 21.64 -49.42 13.21
C TYR A 292 23.13 -49.07 13.33
N CYS A 293 23.57 -48.06 12.57
CA CYS A 293 24.90 -47.46 12.62
C CYS A 293 24.81 -45.93 12.74
N CYS A 294 25.92 -45.29 13.12
CA CYS A 294 26.03 -43.84 13.07
C CYS A 294 26.86 -43.43 11.83
N ASP A 295 26.21 -42.81 10.84
CA ASP A 295 26.90 -42.34 9.62
C ASP A 295 27.79 -41.11 9.86
N SER A 296 27.56 -40.40 10.96
CA SER A 296 28.32 -39.20 11.33
C SER A 296 29.69 -39.53 11.91
N CYS A 297 29.96 -40.78 12.34
CA CYS A 297 31.28 -41.21 12.80
C CYS A 297 32.10 -41.81 11.65
N GLU A 298 33.41 -41.53 11.59
CA GLU A 298 34.31 -42.01 10.53
C GLU A 298 34.24 -43.53 10.29
N GLU A 299 34.15 -44.32 11.37
CA GLU A 299 34.13 -45.78 11.30
C GLU A 299 32.74 -46.41 11.13
N GLN A 300 31.69 -45.58 11.06
CA GLN A 300 30.28 -45.99 10.99
C GLN A 300 29.93 -47.17 11.93
N PRO A 301 30.16 -47.02 13.25
CA PRO A 301 30.03 -48.12 14.19
C PRO A 301 28.57 -48.56 14.30
N ALA A 302 28.36 -49.87 14.33
CA ALA A 302 27.04 -50.43 14.63
C ALA A 302 26.78 -50.32 16.14
N LEU A 303 25.62 -49.77 16.52
CA LEU A 303 25.24 -49.46 17.89
C LEU A 303 23.79 -49.85 18.13
N CYS A 304 23.48 -50.47 19.28
CA CYS A 304 22.08 -50.66 19.70
C CYS A 304 21.42 -49.29 19.90
N VAL A 305 20.15 -49.14 19.51
CA VAL A 305 19.41 -47.87 19.59
C VAL A 305 19.46 -47.26 20.99
N ASP A 306 19.29 -48.09 22.01
CA ASP A 306 19.43 -47.72 23.42
C ASP A 306 19.97 -48.94 24.20
N PRO A 307 20.86 -48.77 25.21
CA PRO A 307 21.53 -47.53 25.64
C PRO A 307 22.84 -47.24 24.89
N CYS A 308 23.30 -48.16 24.04
CA CYS A 308 24.64 -48.11 23.43
C CYS A 308 24.87 -46.88 22.55
N PHE A 309 23.83 -46.43 21.82
CA PHE A 309 23.95 -45.24 20.98
C PHE A 309 24.20 -43.99 21.83
N ARG A 310 23.52 -43.85 22.98
CA ARG A 310 23.76 -42.75 23.90
C ARG A 310 25.16 -42.84 24.50
N LEU A 311 25.51 -43.99 25.08
CA LEU A 311 26.79 -44.21 25.76
C LEU A 311 27.99 -43.93 24.86
N PHE A 312 27.94 -44.32 23.58
CA PHE A 312 29.03 -44.13 22.63
C PHE A 312 29.29 -42.66 22.26
N HIS A 313 28.26 -41.80 22.27
CA HIS A 313 28.38 -40.38 21.89
C HIS A 313 28.41 -39.42 23.08
N THR A 314 28.28 -39.93 24.31
CA THR A 314 28.36 -39.12 25.54
C THR A 314 29.65 -39.32 26.32
N LEU A 315 30.50 -40.27 25.91
CA LEU A 315 31.80 -40.57 26.55
C LEU A 315 32.96 -39.83 25.87
#